data_AF-A0A3B1DV76-F1
#
_entry.id   AF-A0A3B1DV76-F1
#
_cell.length_a   1.000
_cell.length_b   1.000
_cell.length_c   1.000
_cell.angle_alpha   90.00
_cell.angle_beta   90.00
_cell.angle_gamma   90.00
#
_symmetry.space_group_name_H-M   'P 1'
#
loop_
_entity.id
_entity.type
_entity.pdbx_description
1 polymer ?
#
loop_
_entity_poly.entity_id
_entity_poly.type
_entity_poly.pdbx_seq_one_letter_code
_entity_poly.pdbx_strand_id
1 'polypeptide(L)'
;TVAVTHYYDVARQCTDCGRMFIFFAAEQQHWYEDLQFGLDSDCVRCVPCRKQQQGIANIRQQYEDLFHQPDRTTDQCITMAECCLDLIERGVFTPKQTQRIHMLLNCVADEDTLGDRVVLIRKRLHNIERNSENAV
;
A
#
# COMPACT_ATOMS: atom_id res chain seq x y z
N THR A 1 -19.06 30.08 -3.80
CA THR A 1 -17.86 29.65 -3.08
C THR A 1 -17.72 30.50 -1.83
N VAL A 2 -17.73 29.87 -0.65
CA VAL A 2 -17.43 30.58 0.60
C VAL A 2 -15.93 30.84 0.58
N ALA A 3 -15.52 32.11 0.59
CA ALA A 3 -14.10 32.44 0.67
C ALA A 3 -13.59 32.08 2.06
N VAL A 4 -12.60 31.18 2.15
CA VAL A 4 -11.87 30.99 3.40
C VAL A 4 -11.09 32.27 3.63
N THR A 5 -11.36 32.95 4.74
CA THR A 5 -10.70 34.22 5.01
C THR A 5 -9.32 34.01 5.63
N HIS A 6 -9.11 32.93 6.40
CA HIS A 6 -7.85 32.65 7.12
C HIS A 6 -7.69 31.15 7.43
N TYR A 7 -6.45 30.62 7.36
CA TYR A 7 -6.05 29.29 7.85
C TYR A 7 -5.31 29.42 9.18
N TYR A 8 -5.42 28.42 10.06
CA TYR A 8 -4.79 28.45 11.39
C TYR A 8 -4.29 27.07 11.80
N ASP A 9 -3.20 26.99 12.58
CA ASP A 9 -2.68 25.72 13.04
C ASP A 9 -3.66 25.02 13.99
N VAL A 10 -3.92 23.73 13.74
CA VAL A 10 -4.88 22.97 14.54
C VAL A 10 -4.26 21.69 15.08
N ALA A 11 -4.34 21.49 16.40
CA ALA A 11 -3.97 20.21 17.00
C ALA A 11 -5.00 19.13 16.65
N ARG A 12 -4.50 17.97 16.24
CA ARG A 12 -5.27 16.78 15.85
C ARG A 12 -4.69 15.54 16.49
N GLN A 13 -5.51 14.51 16.62
CA GLN A 13 -5.08 13.17 17.03
C GLN A 13 -5.19 12.23 15.83
N CYS A 14 -4.12 11.50 15.53
CA CYS A 14 -4.12 10.56 14.41
C CYS A 14 -5.06 9.38 14.69
N THR A 15 -6.00 9.09 13.78
CA THR A 15 -6.91 7.93 13.91
C THR A 15 -6.18 6.60 13.90
N ASP A 16 -5.06 6.51 13.15
CA ASP A 16 -4.33 5.25 12.98
C ASP A 16 -3.38 4.95 14.14
N CYS A 17 -2.50 5.90 14.52
CA CYS A 17 -1.47 5.68 15.56
C CYS A 17 -1.75 6.39 16.89
N GLY A 18 -2.84 7.16 17.01
CA GLY A 18 -3.23 7.85 18.24
C GLY A 18 -2.35 9.04 18.65
N ARG A 19 -1.26 9.34 17.93
CA ARG A 19 -0.36 10.44 18.27
C ARG A 19 -0.98 11.81 17.99
N MET A 20 -0.66 12.79 18.83
CA MET A 20 -0.97 14.19 18.57
C MET A 20 -0.09 14.75 17.45
N PHE A 21 -0.65 15.56 16.57
CA PHE A 21 0.06 16.29 15.52
C PHE A 21 -0.64 17.61 15.20
N ILE A 22 0.03 18.49 14.46
CA ILE A 22 -0.54 19.77 14.03
C ILE A 22 -0.93 19.64 12.55
N PHE A 23 -2.17 19.98 12.22
CA PHE A 23 -2.59 20.30 10.86
C PHE A 23 -2.29 21.78 10.62
N PHE A 24 -1.17 22.05 9.95
CA PHE A 24 -0.67 23.41 9.79
C PHE A 24 -1.56 24.24 8.88
N ALA A 25 -1.61 25.55 9.12
CA ALA A 25 -2.29 26.51 8.26
C ALA A 25 -1.80 26.42 6.80
N ALA A 26 -0.49 26.27 6.60
CA ALA A 26 0.09 26.09 5.27
C ALA A 26 -0.35 24.77 4.60
N GLU A 27 -0.54 23.71 5.39
CA GLU A 27 -1.02 22.43 4.87
C GLU A 27 -2.48 22.51 4.45
N GLN A 28 -3.32 23.20 5.25
CA GLN A 28 -4.70 23.51 4.90
C GLN A 28 -4.80 24.28 3.59
N GLN A 29 -4.03 25.37 3.47
CA GLN A 29 -3.98 26.15 2.24
C GLN A 29 -3.67 25.26 1.02
N HIS A 30 -2.62 24.46 1.10
CA HIS A 30 -2.25 23.55 0.03
C HIS A 30 -3.36 22.55 -0.31
N TRP A 31 -4.03 21.97 0.71
CA TRP A 31 -5.11 21.01 0.49
C TRP A 31 -6.31 21.63 -0.23
N TYR A 32 -6.72 22.82 0.17
CA TYR A 32 -7.94 23.43 -0.36
C TYR A 32 -7.69 24.20 -1.67
N GLU A 33 -6.54 24.87 -1.80
CA GLU A 33 -6.24 25.73 -2.95
C GLU A 33 -5.48 25.00 -4.05
N ASP A 34 -4.50 24.16 -3.71
CA ASP A 34 -3.70 23.48 -4.74
C ASP A 34 -4.30 22.12 -5.11
N LEU A 35 -4.69 21.33 -4.10
CA LEU A 35 -5.26 19.99 -4.31
C LEU A 35 -6.78 20.00 -4.52
N GLN A 36 -7.43 21.16 -4.34
CA GLN A 36 -8.87 21.37 -4.57
C GLN A 36 -9.76 20.44 -3.72
N PHE A 37 -9.32 20.06 -2.53
CA PHE A 37 -10.18 19.35 -1.57
C PHE A 37 -11.29 20.26 -1.06
N GLY A 38 -12.44 19.65 -0.72
CA GLY A 38 -13.56 20.38 -0.12
C GLY A 38 -13.17 20.98 1.22
N LEU A 39 -13.72 22.15 1.57
CA LEU A 39 -13.43 22.85 2.83
C LEU A 39 -13.88 22.06 4.08
N ASP A 40 -14.72 21.05 3.89
CA ASP A 40 -15.13 20.07 4.89
C ASP A 40 -14.11 18.94 5.09
N SER A 41 -13.08 18.86 4.24
CA SER A 41 -11.99 17.87 4.37
C SER A 41 -11.12 18.18 5.58
N ASP A 42 -10.92 17.20 6.44
CA ASP A 42 -10.10 17.32 7.65
C ASP A 42 -8.90 16.38 7.64
N CYS A 43 -7.83 16.81 8.30
CA CYS A 43 -6.61 16.04 8.43
C CYS A 43 -6.71 15.13 9.67
N VAL A 44 -7.21 13.91 9.45
CA VAL A 44 -7.45 12.93 10.54
C VAL A 44 -6.27 11.98 10.80
N ARG A 45 -5.25 12.01 9.93
CA ARG A 45 -4.04 11.18 10.03
C ARG A 45 -2.80 12.02 9.97
N CYS A 46 -1.79 11.67 10.75
CA CYS A 46 -0.49 12.32 10.72
C CYS A 46 0.31 11.98 9.43
N VAL A 47 1.33 12.80 9.12
CA VAL A 47 2.15 12.65 7.89
C VAL A 47 2.67 11.22 7.66
N PRO A 48 3.29 10.52 8.63
CA PRO A 48 3.79 9.17 8.42
C PRO A 48 2.68 8.16 8.12
N CYS A 49 1.54 8.23 8.83
CA CYS A 49 0.40 7.35 8.54
C CYS A 49 -0.17 7.65 7.15
N ARG A 50 -0.29 8.91 6.74
CA ARG A 50 -0.73 9.25 5.38
C ARG A 50 0.23 8.73 4.32
N LYS A 51 1.55 8.86 4.53
CA LYS A 51 2.57 8.30 3.62
C LYS A 51 2.50 6.78 3.54
N GLN A 52 2.24 6.11 4.67
CA GLN A 52 2.02 4.66 4.69
C GLN A 52 0.78 4.26 3.88
N GLN A 53 -0.34 4.97 4.08
CA GLN A 53 -1.58 4.73 3.31
C GLN A 53 -1.37 4.98 1.81
N GLN A 54 -0.66 6.05 1.44
CA GLN A 54 -0.28 6.32 0.05
C GLN A 54 0.57 5.18 -0.53
N GLY A 55 1.55 4.68 0.23
CA GLY A 55 2.36 3.53 -0.18
C GLY A 55 1.51 2.28 -0.42
N ILE A 56 0.56 1.98 0.48
CA ILE A 56 -0.39 0.87 0.31
C ILE A 56 -1.25 1.07 -0.94
N ALA A 57 -1.80 2.27 -1.14
CA ALA A 57 -2.62 2.59 -2.30
C ALA A 57 -1.84 2.42 -3.62
N ASN A 58 -0.56 2.84 -3.65
CA ASN A 58 0.29 2.67 -4.84
C ASN A 58 0.56 1.19 -5.14
N ILE A 59 0.90 0.38 -4.13
CA ILE A 59 1.11 -1.07 -4.30
C ILE A 59 -0.18 -1.74 -4.78
N ARG A 60 -1.32 -1.33 -4.22
CA ARG A 60 -2.63 -1.84 -4.63
C ARG A 60 -2.96 -1.48 -6.08
N GLN A 61 -2.73 -0.23 -6.48
CA GLN A 61 -2.93 0.19 -7.87
C GLN A 61 -2.06 -0.63 -8.82
N GLN A 62 -0.77 -0.78 -8.51
CA GLN A 62 0.13 -1.59 -9.32
C GLN A 62 -0.31 -3.06 -9.42
N TYR A 63 -0.78 -3.65 -8.31
CA TYR A 63 -1.37 -4.99 -8.33
C TYR A 63 -2.61 -5.04 -9.23
N GLU A 64 -3.53 -4.08 -9.12
CA GLU A 64 -4.76 -4.03 -9.90
C GLU A 64 -4.47 -3.84 -11.40
N ASP A 65 -3.53 -2.99 -11.77
CA ASP A 65 -3.09 -2.77 -13.15
C ASP A 65 -2.54 -4.08 -13.76
N LEU A 66 -1.65 -4.76 -13.03
CA LEU A 66 -1.08 -6.04 -13.46
C LEU A 66 -2.12 -7.16 -13.49
N PHE A 67 -3.08 -7.17 -12.55
CA PHE A 67 -4.13 -8.18 -12.49
C PHE A 67 -4.99 -8.18 -13.75
N HIS A 68 -5.34 -7.00 -14.27
CA HIS A 68 -6.16 -6.84 -15.48
C HIS A 68 -5.36 -7.02 -16.79
N GLN A 69 -4.04 -7.13 -16.73
CA GLN A 69 -3.22 -7.35 -17.93
C GLN A 69 -3.27 -8.83 -18.38
N PRO A 70 -3.76 -9.14 -19.60
CA PRO A 70 -3.92 -10.52 -20.05
C PRO A 70 -2.58 -11.22 -20.31
N ASP A 71 -1.64 -10.53 -20.97
CA ASP A 71 -0.33 -11.06 -21.34
C ASP A 71 0.77 -10.39 -20.50
N ARG A 72 1.00 -10.93 -19.29
CA ARG A 72 2.07 -10.46 -18.40
C ARG A 72 3.41 -11.09 -18.79
N THR A 73 4.46 -10.29 -18.80
CA THR A 73 5.84 -10.79 -18.89
C THR A 73 6.26 -11.48 -17.59
N THR A 74 7.36 -12.24 -17.63
CA THR A 74 7.98 -12.85 -16.45
C THR A 74 8.23 -11.83 -15.33
N ASP A 75 8.82 -10.68 -15.66
CA ASP A 75 9.08 -9.59 -14.70
C ASP A 75 7.79 -9.02 -14.10
N GLN A 76 6.72 -8.89 -14.90
CA GLN A 76 5.41 -8.45 -14.44
C GLN A 76 4.76 -9.47 -13.51
N CYS A 77 4.91 -10.78 -13.77
CA CYS A 77 4.47 -11.83 -12.85
C CYS A 77 5.20 -11.77 -11.51
N ILE A 78 6.52 -11.56 -11.52
CA ILE A 78 7.33 -11.40 -10.30
C ILE A 78 6.89 -10.15 -9.52
N THR A 79 6.73 -9.02 -10.22
CA THR A 79 6.30 -7.76 -9.63
C THR A 79 4.90 -7.87 -9.01
N MET A 80 3.97 -8.56 -9.69
CA MET A 80 2.63 -8.80 -9.17
C MET A 80 2.67 -9.70 -7.92
N ALA A 81 3.56 -10.69 -7.88
CA ALA A 81 3.77 -11.54 -6.71
C ALA A 81 4.32 -10.74 -5.51
N GLU A 82 5.27 -9.83 -5.74
CA GLU A 82 5.78 -8.90 -4.72
C GLU A 82 4.68 -8.00 -4.17
N CYS A 83 3.84 -7.42 -5.04
CA CYS A 83 2.72 -6.59 -4.62
C CYS A 83 1.72 -7.38 -3.75
N CYS A 84 1.36 -8.60 -4.18
CA CYS A 84 0.46 -9.47 -3.41
C CYS A 84 1.03 -9.77 -2.01
N LEU A 85 2.32 -10.09 -1.94
CA LEU A 85 3.04 -10.37 -0.71
C LEU A 85 3.09 -9.15 0.23
N ASP A 86 3.41 -7.98 -0.33
CA ASP A 86 3.44 -6.72 0.41
C ASP A 86 2.07 -6.35 1.00
N LEU A 87 1.00 -6.62 0.26
CA LEU A 87 -0.37 -6.40 0.73
C LEU A 87 -0.79 -7.38 1.81
N ILE A 88 -0.32 -8.64 1.78
CA ILE A 88 -0.55 -9.60 2.86
C ILE A 88 0.19 -9.18 4.14
N GLU A 89 1.47 -8.84 4.04
CA GLU A 89 2.27 -8.41 5.20
C GLU A 89 1.73 -7.13 5.85
N ARG A 90 1.08 -6.27 5.07
CA ARG A 90 0.42 -5.05 5.56
C ARG A 90 -1.01 -5.28 6.05
N GLY A 91 -1.49 -6.53 6.04
CA GLY A 91 -2.83 -6.90 6.49
C GLY A 91 -3.97 -6.44 5.58
N VAL A 92 -3.66 -5.98 4.36
CA VAL A 92 -4.66 -5.57 3.36
C VAL A 92 -5.26 -6.80 2.69
N PHE A 93 -4.42 -7.79 2.36
CA PHE A 93 -4.83 -9.09 1.86
C PHE A 93 -4.76 -10.15 2.96
N THR A 94 -5.69 -11.09 2.91
CA THR A 94 -5.67 -12.25 3.81
C THR A 94 -4.60 -13.26 3.38
N PRO A 95 -4.05 -14.07 4.31
CA PRO A 95 -3.11 -15.14 3.98
C PRO A 95 -3.65 -16.15 2.94
N LYS A 96 -4.97 -16.25 2.73
CA LYS A 96 -5.53 -17.11 1.68
C LYS A 96 -5.11 -16.72 0.25
N GLN A 97 -4.59 -15.50 0.07
CA GLN A 97 -4.10 -15.03 -1.23
C GLN A 97 -2.70 -15.59 -1.59
N THR A 98 -2.05 -16.36 -0.71
CA THR A 98 -0.75 -17.01 -1.00
C THR A 98 -0.80 -17.94 -2.21
N GLN A 99 -1.94 -18.60 -2.45
CA GLN A 99 -2.14 -19.45 -3.64
C GLN A 99 -1.90 -18.68 -4.95
N ARG A 100 -2.27 -17.39 -5.00
CA ARG A 100 -2.02 -16.54 -6.18
C ARG A 100 -0.54 -16.28 -6.39
N ILE A 101 0.23 -16.13 -5.31
CA ILE A 101 1.69 -15.97 -5.37
C ILE A 101 2.32 -17.23 -5.97
N HIS A 102 1.91 -18.43 -5.51
CA HIS A 102 2.37 -19.69 -6.10
C HIS A 102 2.06 -19.80 -7.58
N MET A 103 0.83 -19.47 -7.99
CA MET A 103 0.43 -19.46 -9.41
C MET A 103 1.33 -18.53 -10.25
N LEU A 104 1.59 -17.31 -9.77
CA LEU A 104 2.45 -16.34 -10.45
C LEU A 104 3.90 -16.83 -10.56
N LEU A 105 4.43 -17.47 -9.51
CA LEU A 105 5.79 -18.01 -9.52
C LEU A 105 5.94 -19.25 -10.42
N ASN A 106 4.88 -20.04 -10.61
CA ASN A 106 4.90 -21.19 -11.52
C ASN A 106 4.94 -20.76 -12.99
N CYS A 107 4.41 -19.58 -13.34
CA CYS A 107 4.53 -19.00 -14.68
C CYS A 107 5.98 -18.58 -15.03
N VAL A 108 6.89 -18.57 -14.05
CA VAL A 108 8.29 -18.12 -14.18
C VAL A 108 9.27 -19.31 -14.27
N ALA A 109 8.75 -20.55 -14.38
CA ALA A 109 9.49 -21.78 -14.08
C ALA A 109 10.58 -22.22 -15.09
N ASP A 110 10.85 -21.48 -16.17
CA ASP A 110 11.75 -21.93 -17.24
C ASP A 110 12.90 -20.98 -17.63
N GLU A 111 13.19 -19.92 -16.86
CA GLU A 111 14.39 -19.11 -17.09
C GLU A 111 15.44 -19.33 -15.99
N ASP A 112 16.64 -19.73 -16.44
CA ASP A 112 17.83 -20.20 -15.71
C ASP A 112 18.45 -19.19 -14.71
N THR A 113 17.68 -18.20 -14.27
CA THR A 113 18.06 -17.21 -13.27
C THR A 113 16.85 -16.96 -12.38
N LEU A 114 16.71 -17.75 -11.32
CA LEU A 114 15.88 -17.47 -10.15
C LEU A 114 16.41 -16.21 -9.43
N GLY A 115 16.44 -15.07 -10.13
CA GLY A 115 17.04 -13.83 -9.67
C GLY A 115 16.62 -13.51 -8.24
N ASP A 116 17.50 -12.82 -7.50
CA ASP A 116 17.40 -12.61 -6.05
C ASP A 116 15.99 -12.26 -5.54
N ARG A 117 15.17 -11.60 -6.38
CA ARG A 117 13.74 -11.33 -6.16
C ARG A 117 12.90 -12.57 -5.91
N VAL A 118 12.96 -13.60 -6.76
CA VAL A 118 12.14 -14.82 -6.62
C VAL A 118 12.52 -15.59 -5.35
N VAL A 119 13.82 -15.67 -5.06
CA VAL A 119 14.33 -16.28 -3.82
C VAL A 119 13.80 -15.54 -2.59
N LEU A 120 13.82 -14.20 -2.63
CA LEU A 120 13.30 -13.36 -1.55
C LEU A 120 11.78 -13.54 -1.37
N ILE A 121 11.00 -13.60 -2.46
CA ILE A 121 9.55 -13.83 -2.42
C ILE A 121 9.25 -15.17 -1.76
N ARG A 122 9.92 -16.26 -2.18
CA ARG A 122 9.71 -17.59 -1.59
C ARG A 122 10.04 -17.62 -0.10
N LYS A 123 11.13 -16.97 0.31
CA LYS A 123 11.52 -16.86 1.74
C LYS A 123 10.45 -16.15 2.57
N ARG A 124 9.93 -15.02 2.07
CA ARG A 124 8.86 -14.25 2.74
C ARG A 124 7.55 -15.03 2.77
N LEU A 125 7.18 -15.67 1.67
CA LEU A 125 5.98 -16.50 1.55
C LEU A 125 5.95 -17.63 2.59
N HIS A 126 7.06 -18.37 2.72
CA HIS A 126 7.19 -19.43 3.71
C HIS A 126 6.98 -18.93 5.15
N ASN A 127 7.47 -17.73 5.47
CA ASN A 127 7.26 -17.14 6.79
C ASN A 127 5.78 -16.80 7.05
N ILE A 128 5.07 -16.28 6.04
CA ILE A 128 3.64 -15.95 6.17
C ILE A 128 2.81 -17.21 6.37
N GLU A 129 3.05 -18.25 5.57
CA GLU A 129 2.33 -19.52 5.67
C GLU A 129 2.52 -20.17 7.04
N ARG A 130 3.78 -20.28 7.50
CA ARG A 130 4.10 -20.77 8.84
C ARG A 130 3.46 -19.96 9.96
N ASN A 131 3.41 -18.63 9.84
CA ASN A 131 2.78 -17.79 10.84
C ASN A 131 1.25 -17.94 10.85
N SER A 132 0.64 -18.21 9.68
CA SER A 132 -0.81 -18.43 9.58
C SER A 132 -1.28 -19.76 10.15
N GLU A 133 -0.45 -20.81 10.05
CA GLU A 133 -0.73 -22.13 10.64
C GLU A 133 -0.64 -22.13 12.17
N ASN A 134 0.25 -21.32 12.74
CA ASN A 134 0.42 -21.19 14.20
C ASN A 134 -0.63 -20.29 14.88
N ALA A 135 -1.48 -19.61 14.11
CA ALA A 135 -2.50 -18.70 14.61
C ALA A 135 -3.90 -19.34 14.75
N VAL A 136 -4.00 -20.65 14.46
CA VAL A 136 -5.20 -21.50 14.60
C VAL A 136 -5.06 -22.37 15.84
#